data_AF-A0A8D8AZ80-F1
#
_entry.id   AF-A0A8D8AZ80-F1
#
_cell.length_a   1.000
_cell.length_b   1.000
_cell.length_c   1.000
_cell.angle_alpha   90.00
_cell.angle_beta   90.00
_cell.angle_gamma   90.00
#
_symmetry.space_group_name_H-M   'P 1'
#
loop_
_entity.id
_entity.type
_entity.pdbx_description
1 polymer ?
#
loop_
_entity_poly.entity_id
_entity_poly.type
_entity_poly.pdbx_seq_one_letter_code
_entity_poly.pdbx_strand_id
1 'polypeptide(L)'
;FRWSSTQSVSMAQCTLWTFFALVACAQAATYKVTSQVYMDLTIDGVPTERMVIGLFGEEAPKTVENFRHICTTGIDGITYKGSRIHRVINKFMIQGFWFLVDVDNGVECFN
;
A
#
# COMPACT_ATOMS: atom_id res chain seq x y z
N PHE A 1 -39.07 31.21 28.31
CA PHE A 1 -37.83 30.49 28.63
C PHE A 1 -36.65 31.32 28.15
N ARG A 2 -36.05 32.07 29.07
CA ARG A 2 -34.93 32.97 28.80
C ARG A 2 -33.65 32.14 28.75
N TRP A 3 -33.17 31.88 27.53
CA TRP A 3 -31.86 31.27 27.32
C TRP A 3 -30.80 32.30 27.73
N SER A 4 -30.15 32.04 28.84
CA SER A 4 -29.06 32.84 29.42
C SER A 4 -27.79 32.03 29.30
N SER A 5 -26.98 32.28 28.27
CA SER A 5 -25.54 31.96 28.26
C SER A 5 -24.88 32.45 26.97
N THR A 6 -24.97 33.75 26.68
CA THR A 6 -23.96 34.39 25.82
C THR A 6 -22.68 34.53 26.65
N GLN A 7 -21.88 33.48 26.74
CA GLN A 7 -20.51 33.62 27.26
C GLN A 7 -19.73 34.42 26.22
N SER A 8 -19.24 35.59 26.61
CA SER A 8 -18.36 36.43 25.80
C SER A 8 -17.00 35.74 25.68
N VAL A 9 -16.89 34.78 24.77
CA VAL A 9 -15.61 34.14 24.44
C VAL A 9 -14.72 35.23 23.84
N SER A 10 -13.62 35.55 24.53
CA SER A 10 -12.70 36.62 24.13
C SER A 10 -12.21 36.38 22.69
N MET A 11 -12.09 37.42 21.86
CA MET A 11 -11.58 37.31 20.48
C MET A 11 -10.21 36.60 20.42
N ALA A 12 -9.41 36.72 21.49
CA ALA A 12 -8.13 36.02 21.64
C ALA A 12 -8.27 34.49 21.78
N GLN A 13 -9.38 33.98 22.33
CA GLN A 13 -9.64 32.55 22.47
C GLN A 13 -10.12 31.93 21.14
N CYS A 14 -10.88 32.68 20.35
CA CYS A 14 -11.25 32.26 18.99
C CYS A 14 -10.03 32.17 18.07
N THR A 15 -9.09 33.12 18.16
CA THR A 15 -7.86 33.07 17.35
C THR A 15 -6.92 31.93 17.73
N LEU A 16 -6.89 31.54 19.01
CA LEU A 16 -6.11 30.38 19.46
C LEU A 16 -6.72 29.07 18.99
N TRP A 17 -8.05 28.96 18.97
CA TRP A 17 -8.76 27.80 18.44
C TRP A 17 -8.60 27.66 16.92
N THR A 18 -8.63 28.76 16.17
CA THR A 18 -8.40 28.73 14.72
C THR A 18 -6.95 28.44 14.37
N PHE A 19 -5.99 28.89 15.18
CA PHE A 19 -4.57 28.53 15.00
C PHE A 19 -4.32 27.04 15.27
N PHE A 20 -4.92 26.49 16.33
CA PHE A 20 -4.76 25.08 16.69
C PHE A 20 -5.37 24.14 15.64
N ALA A 21 -6.50 24.53 15.05
CA ALA A 21 -7.14 23.79 13.97
C ALA A 21 -6.29 23.78 12.66
N LEU A 22 -5.60 24.88 12.37
CA LEU A 22 -4.75 24.98 11.17
C LEU A 22 -3.48 24.11 11.26
N VAL A 23 -2.92 23.95 12.47
CA VAL A 23 -1.73 23.10 12.69
C VAL A 23 -2.06 21.60 12.59
N ALA A 24 -3.26 21.17 12.98
CA ALA A 24 -3.65 19.76 12.93
C ALA A 24 -3.87 19.22 11.50
N CYS A 25 -4.24 20.06 10.54
CA CYS A 25 -4.48 19.63 9.15
C CYS A 25 -3.20 19.43 8.31
N ALA A 26 -2.02 19.78 8.82
CA ALA A 26 -0.79 19.82 8.01
C ALA A 26 0.08 18.55 8.09
N GLN A 27 -0.34 17.49 8.78
CA GLN A 27 0.46 16.28 8.84
C GLN A 27 0.34 15.49 7.53
N ALA A 28 1.21 15.80 6.57
CA ALA A 28 1.47 14.94 5.43
C ALA A 28 2.00 13.60 5.95
N ALA A 29 1.30 12.50 5.64
CA ALA A 29 1.74 11.17 6.02
C ALA A 29 3.03 10.81 5.24
N THR A 30 4.16 10.82 5.92
CA THR A 30 5.43 10.32 5.40
C THR A 30 5.46 8.80 5.57
N TYR A 31 5.35 8.05 4.48
CA TYR A 31 5.39 6.58 4.52
C TYR A 31 6.83 6.07 4.49
N LYS A 32 7.22 5.34 5.54
CA LYS A 32 8.55 4.74 5.64
C LYS A 32 8.53 3.30 5.10
N VAL A 33 9.41 3.01 4.15
CA VAL A 33 9.60 1.66 3.63
C VAL A 33 10.35 0.84 4.68
N THR A 34 9.73 -0.21 5.19
CA THR A 34 10.32 -1.08 6.23
C THR A 34 10.98 -2.31 5.63
N SER A 35 10.39 -2.84 4.56
CA SER A 35 10.80 -4.10 3.93
C SER A 35 10.73 -3.93 2.42
N GLN A 36 11.52 -4.71 1.70
CA GLN A 36 11.50 -4.73 0.23
C GLN A 36 11.41 -6.18 -0.23
N VAL A 37 10.72 -6.41 -1.33
CA VAL A 37 10.66 -7.69 -2.04
C VAL A 37 10.86 -7.44 -3.52
N TYR A 38 11.34 -8.43 -4.27
CA TYR A 38 11.52 -8.29 -5.70
C TYR A 38 10.84 -9.38 -6.51
N MET A 39 10.44 -9.03 -7.72
CA MET A 39 9.73 -9.89 -8.64
C MET A 39 10.36 -9.76 -10.02
N ASP A 40 10.79 -10.89 -10.57
CA ASP A 40 11.31 -11.01 -11.91
C ASP A 40 10.13 -11.32 -12.84
N LEU A 41 9.88 -10.43 -13.80
CA LEU A 41 8.75 -10.53 -14.72
C LEU A 41 9.21 -11.15 -16.04
N THR A 42 8.40 -12.01 -16.64
CA THR A 42 8.62 -12.52 -18.00
C THR A 42 7.42 -12.17 -18.86
N ILE A 43 7.66 -11.59 -20.04
CA ILE A 43 6.61 -11.22 -21.00
C ILE A 43 6.90 -11.98 -22.29
N ASP A 44 5.97 -12.82 -22.74
CA ASP A 44 6.11 -13.62 -23.97
C ASP A 44 7.41 -14.45 -24.02
N GLY A 45 7.81 -15.01 -22.88
CA GLY A 45 9.04 -15.79 -22.73
C GLY A 45 10.34 -14.98 -22.68
N VAL A 46 10.26 -13.64 -22.77
CA VAL A 46 11.43 -12.76 -22.63
C VAL A 46 11.56 -12.30 -21.17
N PRO A 47 12.68 -12.63 -20.49
CA PRO A 47 12.92 -12.15 -19.14
C PRO A 47 13.05 -10.62 -19.16
N THR A 48 12.17 -9.96 -18.41
CA THR A 48 12.14 -8.50 -18.25
C THR A 48 12.95 -8.10 -17.01
N GLU A 49 13.08 -6.81 -16.78
CA GLU A 49 13.74 -6.25 -15.61
C GLU A 49 13.03 -6.63 -14.29
N ARG A 50 13.82 -6.64 -13.22
CA ARG A 50 13.40 -6.91 -11.84
C ARG A 50 12.58 -5.75 -11.27
N MET A 51 11.36 -6.02 -10.85
CA MET A 51 10.52 -5.07 -10.11
C MET A 51 10.85 -5.14 -8.62
N VAL A 52 11.24 -4.03 -8.00
CA VAL A 52 11.44 -3.93 -6.54
C VAL A 52 10.24 -3.23 -5.91
N ILE A 53 9.59 -3.90 -4.96
CA ILE A 53 8.41 -3.41 -4.25
C ILE A 53 8.78 -3.08 -2.81
N GLY A 54 8.68 -1.80 -2.45
CA GLY A 54 8.80 -1.34 -1.07
C GLY A 54 7.48 -1.53 -0.31
N LEU A 55 7.56 -2.15 0.85
CA LEU A 55 6.41 -2.45 1.72
C LEU A 55 6.42 -1.54 2.96
N PHE A 56 5.23 -1.11 3.37
CA PHE A 56 5.00 -0.19 4.48
C PHE A 56 4.53 -0.95 5.73
N GLY A 57 5.46 -1.61 6.42
CA GLY A 57 5.17 -2.47 7.58
C GLY A 57 4.75 -1.71 8.84
N GLU A 58 5.11 -0.42 8.96
CA GLU A 58 4.70 0.43 10.08
C GLU A 58 3.18 0.69 10.07
N GLU A 59 2.59 0.87 8.88
CA GLU A 59 1.15 1.14 8.72
C GLU A 59 0.32 -0.16 8.64
N ALA A 60 0.82 -1.18 7.93
CA ALA A 60 0.07 -2.39 7.65
C ALA A 60 0.91 -3.67 7.92
N PRO A 61 1.27 -3.94 9.19
CA PRO A 61 2.20 -5.02 9.54
C PRO A 61 1.72 -6.40 9.09
N LYS A 62 0.44 -6.72 9.34
CA LYS A 62 -0.16 -8.01 8.96
C LYS A 62 -0.17 -8.24 7.45
N THR A 63 -0.43 -7.19 6.67
CA THR A 63 -0.47 -7.26 5.21
C THR A 63 0.92 -7.48 4.64
N VAL A 64 1.92 -6.76 5.19
CA VAL A 64 3.31 -6.86 4.77
C VAL A 64 3.88 -8.24 5.10
N GLU A 65 3.57 -8.79 6.28
CA GLU A 65 3.95 -10.15 6.64
C GLU A 65 3.31 -11.19 5.72
N ASN A 66 2.01 -11.08 5.45
CA ASN A 66 1.31 -11.99 4.54
C ASN A 66 1.90 -11.94 3.12
N PHE A 67 2.10 -10.74 2.56
CA PHE A 67 2.65 -10.59 1.22
C PHE A 67 4.07 -11.14 1.13
N ARG A 68 4.91 -10.87 2.14
CA ARG A 68 6.26 -11.42 2.22
C ARG A 68 6.23 -12.95 2.31
N HIS A 69 5.39 -13.53 3.17
CA HIS A 69 5.27 -14.98 3.31
C HIS A 69 4.84 -15.67 2.02
N ILE A 70 3.86 -15.12 1.30
CA ILE A 70 3.41 -15.67 0.01
C ILE A 70 4.51 -15.55 -1.06
N CYS A 71 5.33 -14.48 -1.02
CA CYS A 71 6.47 -14.34 -1.93
C CYS A 71 7.59 -15.36 -1.66
N THR A 72 7.91 -15.63 -0.38
CA THR A 72 9.11 -16.41 -0.02
C THR A 72 8.86 -17.90 0.13
N THR A 73 7.82 -18.26 0.88
CA THR A 73 7.58 -19.63 1.35
C THR A 73 6.38 -20.24 0.65
N GLY A 74 5.44 -19.37 0.23
CA GLY A 74 4.13 -19.79 -0.21
C GLY A 74 3.26 -20.27 0.95
N ILE A 75 1.95 -20.27 0.73
CA ILE A 75 0.97 -20.80 1.68
C ILE A 75 0.34 -22.01 1.02
N ASP A 76 0.41 -23.19 1.63
CA ASP A 76 -0.18 -24.42 1.10
C ASP A 76 0.29 -24.78 -0.33
N GLY A 77 1.57 -24.49 -0.63
CA GLY A 77 2.17 -24.71 -1.97
C GLY A 77 1.83 -23.61 -2.98
N ILE A 78 1.07 -22.59 -2.57
CA ILE A 78 0.65 -21.47 -3.39
C ILE A 78 1.64 -20.32 -3.20
N THR A 79 2.39 -20.00 -4.26
CA THR A 79 3.37 -18.90 -4.30
C THR A 79 3.00 -17.96 -5.43
N TYR A 80 3.47 -16.71 -5.39
CA TYR A 80 3.32 -15.80 -6.54
C TYR A 80 4.21 -16.19 -7.74
N LYS A 81 5.17 -17.09 -7.54
CA LYS A 81 5.96 -17.69 -8.61
C LYS A 81 5.07 -18.48 -9.58
N GLY A 82 5.14 -18.14 -10.86
CA GLY A 82 4.32 -18.71 -11.93
C GLY A 82 2.93 -18.06 -12.06
N SER A 83 2.61 -17.02 -11.26
CA SER A 83 1.33 -16.34 -11.38
C SER A 83 1.29 -15.37 -12.57
N ARG A 84 0.11 -15.15 -13.14
CA ARG A 84 -0.13 -14.26 -14.29
C ARG A 84 -0.74 -12.93 -13.87
N ILE A 85 -0.42 -11.90 -14.65
CA ILE A 85 -1.11 -10.61 -14.61
C ILE A 85 -2.32 -10.69 -15.55
N HIS A 86 -3.50 -10.91 -15.00
CA HIS A 86 -4.72 -11.12 -15.79
C HIS A 86 -5.34 -9.81 -16.28
N ARG A 87 -5.00 -8.67 -15.66
CA ARG A 87 -5.61 -7.39 -16.00
C ARG A 87 -4.59 -6.27 -16.01
N VAL A 88 -4.47 -5.64 -17.18
CA VAL A 88 -3.63 -4.47 -17.40
C VAL A 88 -4.53 -3.36 -17.94
N ILE A 89 -4.67 -2.27 -17.19
CA ILE A 89 -5.34 -1.06 -17.66
C ILE A 89 -4.29 0.04 -17.79
N ASN A 90 -4.06 0.45 -19.04
CA ASN A 90 -3.08 1.49 -19.36
C ASN A 90 -3.37 2.77 -18.57
N LYS A 91 -2.34 3.31 -17.93
CA LYS A 91 -2.37 4.54 -17.12
C LYS A 91 -3.28 4.48 -15.89
N PHE A 92 -3.64 3.30 -15.42
CA PHE A 92 -4.46 3.14 -14.22
C PHE A 92 -3.83 2.18 -13.24
N MET A 93 -3.92 0.87 -13.51
CA MET A 93 -3.40 -0.14 -12.62
C MET A 93 -3.12 -1.45 -13.35
N ILE A 94 -2.20 -2.20 -12.77
CA ILE A 94 -1.91 -3.57 -13.12
C ILE A 94 -2.43 -4.43 -11.98
N GLN A 95 -3.30 -5.39 -12.30
CA GLN A 95 -3.86 -6.33 -11.34
C GLN A 95 -3.48 -7.74 -11.77
N GLY A 96 -2.73 -8.41 -10.91
CA GLY A 96 -2.25 -9.76 -11.15
C GLY A 96 -2.48 -10.65 -9.94
N PHE A 97 -1.73 -11.76 -9.92
CA PHE A 97 -1.63 -12.68 -8.78
C PHE A 97 -2.85 -13.59 -8.54
N TRP A 98 -3.60 -13.95 -9.59
CA TRP A 98 -4.56 -15.07 -9.53
C TRP A 98 -3.79 -16.35 -9.89
N PHE A 99 -3.55 -17.20 -8.89
CA PHE A 99 -3.20 -18.63 -8.89
C PHE A 99 -3.87 -19.60 -9.90
N LEU A 100 -4.46 -19.17 -11.03
CA LEU A 100 -4.80 -20.13 -12.09
C LEU A 100 -3.51 -20.44 -12.84
N VAL A 101 -3.06 -21.67 -12.66
CA VAL A 101 -1.92 -22.27 -13.34
C VAL A 101 -2.21 -22.28 -14.83
N ASP A 102 -1.60 -21.36 -15.58
CA ASP A 102 -1.44 -21.45 -17.02
C ASP A 102 0.05 -21.27 -17.36
N VAL A 103 0.64 -22.29 -18.00
CA VAL A 103 2.08 -22.59 -18.01
C VAL A 103 2.96 -21.66 -18.86
N ASP A 104 2.41 -20.80 -19.70
CA ASP A 104 3.24 -20.10 -20.72
C ASP A 104 3.65 -18.63 -20.46
N ASN A 105 3.33 -18.01 -19.31
CA ASN A 105 3.71 -16.60 -19.03
C ASN A 105 3.81 -16.35 -17.50
N GLY A 106 4.98 -16.61 -16.90
CA GLY A 106 5.14 -16.60 -15.44
C GLY A 106 5.81 -15.34 -14.87
N VAL A 107 5.27 -14.82 -13.76
CA VAL A 107 6.00 -13.93 -12.84
C VAL A 107 6.79 -14.79 -11.86
N GLU A 108 8.10 -14.59 -11.73
CA GLU A 108 8.91 -15.26 -10.72
C GLU A 108 9.19 -14.31 -9.55
N CYS A 109 8.61 -14.58 -8.39
CA CYS A 109 8.89 -13.80 -7.18
C CYS A 109 10.06 -14.42 -6.41
N PHE A 110 10.99 -13.58 -5.96
CA PHE A 110 12.20 -13.99 -5.25
C PHE A 110 12.41 -13.08 -4.02
N ASN A 111 13.14 -13.58 -3.02
CA ASN A 111 13.37 -12.89 -1.74
C ASN A 111 14.67 -12.10 -1.69
#